data_AF-A0A7Y5SPC8-F1
#
_entry.id   AF-A0A7Y5SPC8-F1
#
_cell.length_a   1.000
_cell.length_b   1.000
_cell.length_c   1.000
_cell.angle_alpha   90.00
_cell.angle_beta   90.00
_cell.angle_gamma   90.00
#
_symmetry.space_group_name_H-M   'P 1'
#
loop_
_entity.id
_entity.type
_entity.pdbx_description
1 polymer ?
#
loop_
_entity_poly.entity_id
_entity_poly.type
_entity_poly.pdbx_seq_one_letter_code
_entity_poly.pdbx_strand_id
1 'polypeptide(L)'
;MPSQLIPPPHLAPPSVAHLPLEKRVELWAELVDESETLLRAGLRARIGPDGDLQDAYRQWYARHMEEHDRMLFALAENMSRREAGNGE
;
A
#
# COMPACT_ATOMS: atom_id res chain seq x y z
N MET A 1 -0.45 -28.01 -16.58
CA MET A 1 -1.63 -27.56 -15.81
C MET A 1 -1.54 -26.06 -15.68
N PRO A 2 -2.50 -25.27 -16.19
CA PRO A 2 -2.41 -23.83 -16.12
C PRO A 2 -2.55 -23.38 -14.66
N SER A 3 -1.50 -22.73 -14.15
CA SER A 3 -1.47 -22.16 -12.81
C SER A 3 -2.39 -20.95 -12.77
N GLN A 4 -3.68 -21.16 -12.50
CA GLN A 4 -4.65 -20.08 -12.42
C GLN A 4 -4.37 -19.23 -11.18
N LEU A 5 -3.75 -18.05 -11.39
CA LEU A 5 -3.37 -17.10 -10.34
C LEU A 5 -4.52 -16.20 -9.88
N ILE A 6 -5.56 -16.04 -10.70
CA ILE A 6 -6.73 -15.22 -10.36
C ILE A 6 -7.80 -16.12 -9.75
N PRO A 7 -8.22 -15.86 -8.49
CA PRO A 7 -9.26 -16.65 -7.85
C PRO A 7 -10.55 -16.62 -8.68
N PRO A 8 -11.29 -17.73 -8.74
CA PRO A 8 -12.53 -17.80 -9.50
C PRO A 8 -13.54 -16.76 -8.98
N PRO A 9 -14.44 -16.23 -9.84
CA PRO A 9 -15.30 -15.08 -9.51
C PRO A 9 -16.17 -15.24 -8.26
N HIS A 10 -16.52 -16.48 -7.89
CA HIS A 10 -17.31 -16.76 -6.68
C HIS A 10 -16.51 -16.61 -5.38
N LEU A 11 -15.17 -16.52 -5.46
CA LEU A 11 -14.27 -16.20 -4.35
C LEU A 11 -13.81 -14.74 -4.38
N ALA A 12 -14.25 -13.94 -5.35
CA ALA A 12 -13.93 -12.53 -5.38
C ALA A 12 -14.63 -11.82 -4.21
N PRO A 13 -13.96 -10.89 -3.52
CA PRO A 13 -14.62 -10.07 -2.52
C PRO A 13 -15.74 -9.25 -3.17
N PRO A 14 -16.80 -8.90 -2.41
CA PRO A 14 -17.89 -8.09 -2.92
C PRO A 14 -17.38 -6.78 -3.52
N SER A 15 -17.82 -6.48 -4.74
CA SER A 15 -17.43 -5.24 -5.41
C SER A 15 -18.25 -4.07 -4.89
N VAL A 16 -17.58 -2.95 -4.58
CA VAL A 16 -18.22 -1.67 -4.23
C VAL A 16 -18.55 -0.82 -5.45
N ALA A 17 -18.29 -1.30 -6.68
CA ALA A 17 -18.46 -0.51 -7.91
C ALA A 17 -19.91 -0.08 -8.17
N HIS A 18 -20.88 -0.83 -7.64
CA HIS A 18 -22.30 -0.53 -7.74
C HIS A 18 -22.74 0.67 -6.88
N LEU A 19 -21.91 1.09 -5.90
CA LEU A 19 -22.21 2.23 -5.04
C LEU A 19 -21.96 3.57 -5.77
N PRO A 20 -22.70 4.64 -5.41
CA PRO A 20 -22.39 5.99 -5.84
C PRO A 20 -20.97 6.40 -5.48
N LEU A 21 -20.36 7.28 -6.27
CA LEU A 21 -18.98 7.73 -6.08
C LEU A 21 -18.73 8.25 -4.66
N GLU A 22 -19.63 9.07 -4.12
CA GLU A 22 -19.54 9.63 -2.77
C GLU A 22 -19.40 8.54 -1.71
N LYS A 23 -20.22 7.48 -1.79
CA LYS A 23 -20.13 6.34 -0.86
C LYS A 23 -18.85 5.53 -1.02
N ARG A 24 -18.31 5.42 -2.23
CA ARG A 24 -17.01 4.78 -2.42
C ARG A 24 -15.87 5.59 -1.80
N VAL A 25 -15.94 6.92 -1.89
CA VAL A 25 -14.96 7.82 -1.27
C VAL A 25 -15.06 7.74 0.26
N GLU A 26 -16.26 7.72 0.83
CA GLU A 26 -16.46 7.53 2.27
C GLU A 26 -15.86 6.21 2.76
N LEU A 27 -16.15 5.09 2.09
CA LEU A 27 -15.59 3.78 2.45
C LEU A 27 -14.07 3.74 2.32
N TRP A 28 -13.52 4.43 1.32
CA TRP A 28 -12.07 4.56 1.16
C TRP A 28 -11.45 5.36 2.32
N ALA A 29 -12.09 6.46 2.73
CA ALA A 29 -11.62 7.26 3.87
C ALA A 29 -11.65 6.47 5.17
N GLU A 30 -12.74 5.74 5.44
CA GLU A 30 -12.85 4.85 6.60
C GLU A 30 -11.74 3.79 6.61
N LEU A 31 -11.47 3.17 5.45
CA LEU A 31 -10.37 2.21 5.32
C LEU A 31 -9.00 2.84 5.64
N VAL A 32 -8.76 4.08 5.23
CA VAL A 32 -7.52 4.81 5.52
C VAL A 32 -7.40 5.08 7.02
N ASP A 33 -8.47 5.53 7.68
CA ASP A 33 -8.48 5.80 9.12
C ASP A 33 -8.26 4.53 9.96
N GLU A 34 -8.88 3.42 9.57
CA GLU A 34 -8.69 2.12 10.21
C GLU A 34 -7.25 1.60 10.00
N SER A 35 -6.70 1.80 8.80
CA SER A 35 -5.31 1.44 8.51
C SER A 35 -4.33 2.26 9.36
N GLU A 36 -4.58 3.56 9.55
CA GLU A 36 -3.78 4.40 10.44
C GLU A 36 -3.87 3.94 11.89
N THR A 37 -5.06 3.58 12.35
CA THR A 37 -5.29 3.05 13.71
C THR A 37 -4.49 1.78 13.95
N LEU A 38 -4.53 0.83 13.01
CA LEU A 38 -3.75 -0.40 13.08
C LEU A 38 -2.24 -0.14 13.09
N LEU A 39 -1.76 0.76 12.25
CA LEU A 39 -0.35 1.16 12.22
C LEU A 39 0.09 1.74 13.57
N ARG A 40 -0.68 2.69 14.12
CA ARG A 40 -0.39 3.32 15.41
C ARG A 40 -0.41 2.30 16.55
N ALA A 41 -1.35 1.36 16.54
CA ALA A 41 -1.39 0.27 17.51
C ALA A 41 -0.13 -0.62 17.42
N GLY A 42 0.30 -0.97 16.20
CA GLY A 42 1.52 -1.75 15.97
C GLY A 42 2.78 -1.00 16.43
N LEU A 43 2.88 0.29 16.17
CA LEU A 43 3.98 1.13 16.65
C LEU A 43 3.98 1.20 18.19
N ARG A 44 2.81 1.41 18.80
CA ARG A 44 2.66 1.43 20.26
C ARG A 44 3.11 0.12 20.90
N ALA A 45 2.75 -1.01 20.33
CA ALA A 45 3.18 -2.33 20.80
C ALA A 45 4.71 -2.51 20.75
N ARG A 46 5.39 -1.86 19.80
CA ARG A 46 6.85 -1.94 19.65
C ARG A 46 7.63 -1.04 20.59
N ILE A 47 7.15 0.17 20.85
CA ILE A 47 7.85 1.18 21.67
C ILE A 47 7.45 1.15 23.14
N GLY A 48 6.35 0.46 23.48
CA GLY A 48 5.80 0.40 24.83
C GLY A 48 4.91 1.59 25.20
N PRO A 49 4.34 1.59 26.42
CA PRO A 49 3.39 2.62 26.88
C PRO A 49 4.03 4.01 27.03
N ASP A 50 5.31 4.06 27.39
CA ASP A 50 6.03 5.32 27.64
C ASP A 50 6.77 5.85 26.41
N GLY A 51 6.78 5.09 25.31
CA GLY A 51 7.43 5.50 24.07
C GLY A 51 6.71 6.64 23.36
N ASP A 52 7.48 7.49 22.68
CA ASP A 52 6.94 8.57 21.85
C ASP A 52 6.36 8.00 20.55
N LEU A 53 5.03 7.87 20.51
CA LEU A 53 4.31 7.35 19.35
C LEU A 53 4.43 8.25 18.12
N GLN A 54 4.54 9.57 18.32
CA GLN A 54 4.60 10.51 17.21
C GLN A 54 5.97 10.47 16.54
N ASP A 55 7.03 10.38 17.33
CA ASP A 55 8.38 10.17 16.81
C ASP A 55 8.51 8.82 16.10
N ALA A 56 7.99 7.75 16.70
CA ALA A 56 7.96 6.42 16.07
C ALA A 56 7.21 6.41 14.73
N TYR A 57 6.10 7.13 14.62
CA TYR A 57 5.36 7.30 13.38
C TYR A 57 6.19 8.05 12.32
N ARG A 58 6.86 9.15 12.69
CA ARG A 58 7.72 9.91 11.78
C ARG A 58 8.88 9.08 11.25
N GLN A 59 9.55 8.33 12.12
CA GLN A 59 10.64 7.43 11.72
C GLN A 59 10.14 6.32 10.78
N TRP A 60 8.98 5.73 11.10
CA TRP A 60 8.34 4.74 10.23
C TRP A 60 8.04 5.31 8.85
N TYR A 61 7.43 6.50 8.80
CA TYR A 61 7.06 7.16 7.56
C TYR A 61 8.28 7.52 6.71
N ALA A 62 9.34 8.08 7.31
CA ALA A 62 10.57 8.43 6.62
C ALA A 62 11.20 7.20 5.95
N ARG A 63 11.28 6.08 6.67
CA ARG A 63 11.79 4.83 6.12
C ARG A 63 10.89 4.29 5.00
N HIS A 64 9.57 4.35 5.17
CA HIS A 64 8.64 3.88 4.16
C HIS A 64 8.73 4.68 2.86
N MET A 65 8.87 6.01 2.95
CA MET A 65 9.10 6.87 1.79
C MET A 65 10.42 6.56 1.10
N GLU A 66 11.48 6.33 1.86
CA GLU A 66 12.78 5.94 1.29
C GLU A 66 12.69 4.61 0.51
N GLU A 67 12.00 3.62 1.06
CA GLU A 67 11.76 2.33 0.38
C GLU A 67 10.91 2.52 -0.89
N HIS A 68 9.86 3.34 -0.82
CA HIS A 68 9.01 3.67 -1.95
C HIS A 68 9.79 4.37 -3.08
N ASP A 69 10.62 5.35 -2.74
CA ASP A 69 11.42 6.09 -3.72
C ASP A 69 12.44 5.16 -4.41
N ARG A 70 13.12 4.29 -3.65
CA ARG A 70 14.01 3.27 -4.21
C ARG A 70 13.29 2.35 -5.20
N MET A 71 12.07 1.93 -4.87
CA MET A 71 11.25 1.11 -5.76
C MET A 71 10.90 1.86 -7.05
N LEU A 72 10.49 3.13 -6.96
CA LEU A 72 10.17 3.95 -8.13
C LEU A 72 11.39 4.15 -9.04
N PHE A 73 12.56 4.42 -8.47
CA PHE A 73 13.80 4.54 -9.23
C PHE A 73 14.16 3.24 -9.96
N ALA A 74 14.03 2.09 -9.27
CA ALA A 74 14.28 0.79 -9.89
C ALA A 74 13.30 0.50 -11.04
N LEU A 75 12.03 0.87 -10.89
CA LEU A 75 11.02 0.72 -11.95
C LEU A 75 11.35 1.60 -13.16
N ALA A 76 11.70 2.87 -12.92
CA ALA A 76 12.10 3.80 -13.97
C ALA A 76 13.32 3.28 -14.75
N GLU A 77 14.36 2.83 -14.05
CA GLU A 77 15.57 2.28 -14.66
C GLU A 77 15.26 1.03 -15.52
N ASN A 78 14.37 0.15 -15.04
CA ASN A 78 13.91 -1.02 -15.78
C ASN A 78 13.15 -0.65 -17.06
N MET A 79 12.33 0.40 -17.04
CA MET A 79 11.63 0.89 -18.22
C MET A 79 12.61 1.45 -19.25
N SER A 80 13.55 2.31 -18.83
CA SER A 80 14.57 2.85 -19.73
C SER A 80 15.44 1.76 -20.38
N ARG A 81 15.79 0.70 -19.64
CA ARG A 81 16.50 -0.46 -20.19
C ARG A 81 15.69 -1.19 -21.27
N ARG A 82 14.38 -1.39 -21.07
CA ARG A 82 13.51 -2.05 -22.05
C ARG A 82 13.33 -1.23 -23.31
N GLU A 83 13.21 0.09 -23.19
CA GLU A 83 13.12 1.00 -24.33
C GLU A 83 14.42 1.00 -25.15
N ALA A 84 15.58 0.98 -24.48
CA ALA A 84 16.88 0.90 -25.17
C ALA A 84 17.12 -0.46 -25.86
N GLY A 85 16.60 -1.57 -25.32
CA GLY A 85 16.77 -2.91 -25.88
C GLY A 85 15.77 -3.30 -26.98
N ASN A 86 14.64 -2.61 -27.12
CA ASN A 86 13.65 -2.82 -28.19
C ASN A 86 13.93 -1.97 -29.44
N GLY A 87 15.06 -1.26 -29.48
CA GLY A 87 15.49 -0.41 -30.60
C GLY A 87 16.50 -1.06 -31.56
N GLU A 88 16.80 -2.36 -31.43
CA GLU A 88 17.62 -3.15 -32.37
C GLU A 88 16.78 -4.03 -33.30
#